data_AF-A0A399XPW6-F1
#
_entry.id   AF-A0A399XPW6-F1
#
_cell.length_a   1.000
_cell.length_b   1.000
_cell.length_c   1.000
_cell.angle_alpha   90.00
_cell.angle_beta   90.00
_cell.angle_gamma   90.00
#
_symmetry.space_group_name_H-M   'P 1'
#
loop_
_entity.id
_entity.type
_entity.pdbx_description
1 polymer ?
#
loop_
_entity_poly.entity_id
_entity_poly.type
_entity_poly.pdbx_seq_one_letter_code
_entity_poly.pdbx_strand_id
1 'polypeptide(L)'
;MLPEHPYWSNAVIVEDQELLDRLAGEYAAQTGAATAAEVDVARFLFGWVPVRLFDAILAGELPEEDTGGALWAFHLSGYYGGRWLRDEISAAQPDSMMARYSIEPTEQGFARTVASVERGLAAAAGSDEAVLSHSEYLLFEAPVLAGEDSLLSIIPSGLVSNFGYNQGYYLEILAHPPAGVAGPEQYAVTCNGPLSCEYQEPKLAALDWLHPVEVALADGADPAYAELGDRIMPLQEAAVPLGRAVWSIGLSVEGFTQEAYDRLLDISSSYLEDVQAAGLAASRVIAEHDVELGRRVAVAGAAMDVWLSGYFVGLLDSGDGPTLPELSEG
;
A
#
# COMPACT_ATOMS: atom_id res chain seq x y z
N MET A 1 18.21 6.94 -13.91
CA MET A 1 18.44 8.14 -13.07
C MET A 1 17.14 8.50 -12.37
N LEU A 2 17.16 8.54 -11.03
CA LEU A 2 16.02 9.00 -10.24
C LEU A 2 15.91 10.53 -10.34
N PRO A 3 14.74 11.09 -10.66
CA PRO A 3 14.47 12.51 -10.51
C PRO A 3 14.68 12.96 -9.06
N GLU A 4 14.86 14.26 -8.87
CA GLU A 4 14.80 14.84 -7.52
C GLU A 4 13.43 14.50 -6.91
N HIS A 5 13.46 14.02 -5.68
CA HIS A 5 12.27 13.64 -4.92
C HIS A 5 12.43 14.07 -3.46
N PRO A 6 11.31 14.30 -2.74
CA PRO A 6 11.36 14.69 -1.35
C PRO A 6 11.98 13.60 -0.49
N TYR A 7 13.22 13.83 -0.09
CA TYR A 7 13.95 12.92 0.78
C TYR A 7 14.92 13.70 1.64
N TRP A 8 14.92 13.39 2.93
CA TRP A 8 15.83 13.97 3.91
C TRP A 8 16.57 12.85 4.61
N SER A 9 17.90 12.84 4.48
CA SER A 9 18.74 11.75 4.96
C SER A 9 18.52 11.48 6.45
N ASN A 10 18.36 10.22 6.79
CA ASN A 10 18.09 9.74 8.15
C ASN A 10 18.67 8.31 8.31
N ALA A 11 18.53 7.72 9.50
CA ALA A 11 19.12 6.41 9.80
C ALA A 11 18.18 5.22 9.56
N VAL A 12 16.93 5.46 9.15
CA VAL A 12 15.84 4.47 9.16
C VAL A 12 15.42 4.12 7.74
N ILE A 13 15.08 5.13 6.96
CA ILE A 13 14.79 5.04 5.52
C ILE A 13 16.10 5.45 4.83
N VAL A 14 16.80 4.50 4.22
CA VAL A 14 18.17 4.66 3.74
C VAL A 14 18.20 4.46 2.23
N GLU A 15 18.74 5.42 1.48
CA GLU A 15 18.91 5.30 0.02
C GLU A 15 19.75 4.06 -0.32
N ASP A 16 19.23 3.23 -1.21
CA ASP A 16 19.87 1.99 -1.64
C ASP A 16 19.67 1.76 -3.14
N GLN A 17 20.48 2.45 -3.94
CA GLN A 17 20.44 2.33 -5.39
C GLN A 17 20.78 0.91 -5.87
N GLU A 18 21.63 0.17 -5.15
CA GLU A 18 22.01 -1.19 -5.51
C GLU A 18 20.81 -2.15 -5.39
N LEU A 19 19.99 -2.00 -4.35
CA LEU A 19 18.72 -2.71 -4.22
C LEU A 19 17.77 -2.37 -5.39
N LEU A 20 17.59 -1.08 -5.71
CA LEU A 20 16.68 -0.67 -6.78
C LEU A 20 17.14 -1.21 -8.15
N ASP A 21 18.44 -1.17 -8.44
CA ASP A 21 19.02 -1.70 -9.67
C ASP A 21 18.85 -3.22 -9.76
N ARG A 22 19.02 -3.94 -8.64
CA ARG A 22 18.78 -5.38 -8.55
C ARG A 22 17.31 -5.71 -8.82
N LEU A 23 16.38 -4.99 -8.18
CA LEU A 23 14.94 -5.14 -8.40
C LEU A 23 14.55 -4.86 -9.86
N ALA A 24 15.11 -3.83 -10.48
CA ALA A 24 14.89 -3.53 -11.89
C ALA A 24 15.39 -4.66 -12.81
N GLY A 25 16.56 -5.23 -12.50
CA GLY A 25 17.10 -6.40 -13.22
C GLY A 25 16.24 -7.65 -13.09
N GLU A 26 15.72 -7.93 -11.89
CA GLU A 26 14.77 -9.02 -11.64
C GLU A 26 13.47 -8.83 -12.45
N TYR A 27 12.91 -7.62 -12.43
CA TYR A 27 11.70 -7.30 -13.19
C TYR A 27 11.89 -7.41 -14.70
N ALA A 28 13.02 -6.91 -15.23
CA ALA A 28 13.36 -7.03 -16.65
C ALA A 28 13.48 -8.50 -17.07
N ALA A 29 14.12 -9.34 -16.25
CA ALA A 29 14.23 -10.77 -16.49
C ALA A 29 12.86 -11.48 -16.47
N GLN A 30 11.96 -11.08 -15.56
CA GLN A 30 10.60 -11.65 -15.46
C GLN A 30 9.72 -11.27 -16.65
N THR A 31 9.81 -10.02 -17.13
CA THR A 31 9.01 -9.51 -18.24
C THR A 31 9.60 -9.85 -19.62
N GLY A 32 10.85 -10.31 -19.66
CA GLY A 32 11.56 -10.60 -20.89
C GLY A 32 12.01 -9.32 -21.63
N ALA A 33 12.07 -8.18 -20.95
CA ALA A 33 12.60 -6.94 -21.50
C ALA A 33 14.10 -7.12 -21.83
N ALA A 34 14.46 -6.90 -23.09
CA ALA A 34 15.84 -7.01 -23.56
C ALA A 34 16.61 -5.69 -23.38
N THR A 35 15.90 -4.58 -23.21
CA THR A 35 16.46 -3.24 -23.03
C THR A 35 15.75 -2.47 -21.92
N ALA A 36 16.42 -1.48 -21.32
CA ALA A 36 15.84 -0.60 -20.31
C ALA A 36 14.61 0.18 -20.82
N ALA A 37 14.56 0.48 -22.12
CA ALA A 37 13.46 1.20 -22.76
C ALA A 37 12.18 0.36 -22.89
N GLU A 38 12.26 -0.96 -22.77
CA GLU A 38 11.11 -1.88 -22.83
C GLU A 38 10.46 -2.11 -21.46
N VAL A 39 11.09 -1.63 -20.39
CA VAL A 39 10.57 -1.77 -19.03
C VAL A 39 9.51 -0.70 -18.77
N ASP A 40 8.29 -1.13 -18.44
CA ASP A 40 7.25 -0.23 -17.91
C ASP A 40 7.66 0.21 -16.50
N VAL A 41 8.27 1.39 -16.39
CA VAL A 41 8.78 1.93 -15.13
C VAL A 41 7.65 2.14 -14.11
N ALA A 42 6.47 2.56 -14.55
CA ALA A 42 5.36 2.79 -13.65
C ALA A 42 4.88 1.47 -13.05
N ARG A 43 4.74 0.43 -13.89
CA ARG A 43 4.36 -0.91 -13.42
C ARG A 43 5.45 -1.53 -12.54
N PHE A 44 6.71 -1.36 -12.90
CA PHE A 44 7.84 -1.77 -12.06
C PHE A 44 7.77 -1.13 -10.67
N LEU A 45 7.73 0.21 -10.60
CA LEU A 45 7.94 0.94 -9.37
C LEU A 45 6.71 0.92 -8.45
N PHE A 46 5.49 0.93 -8.99
CA PHE A 46 4.26 1.04 -8.18
C PHE A 46 3.46 -0.26 -8.10
N GLY A 47 3.61 -1.15 -9.08
CA GLY A 47 2.90 -2.42 -9.13
C GLY A 47 3.73 -3.60 -8.64
N TRP A 48 5.01 -3.67 -9.02
CA TRP A 48 5.84 -4.85 -8.78
C TRP A 48 6.74 -4.73 -7.54
N VAL A 49 7.49 -3.63 -7.39
CA VAL A 49 8.39 -3.40 -6.24
C VAL A 49 7.68 -3.54 -4.89
N PRO A 50 6.56 -2.84 -4.62
CA PRO A 50 5.91 -2.93 -3.31
C PRO A 50 5.43 -4.35 -3.01
N VAL A 51 4.76 -5.01 -3.97
CA VAL A 51 4.30 -6.40 -3.85
C VAL A 51 5.47 -7.34 -3.54
N ARG A 52 6.55 -7.25 -4.32
CA ARG A 52 7.72 -8.13 -4.18
C ARG A 52 8.39 -7.99 -2.81
N LEU A 53 8.58 -6.75 -2.35
CA LEU A 53 9.22 -6.47 -1.06
C LEU A 53 8.29 -6.81 0.11
N PHE A 54 6.99 -6.57 -0.03
CA PHE A 54 6.00 -6.88 1.00
C PHE A 54 5.89 -8.40 1.23
N ASP A 55 5.82 -9.19 0.15
CA ASP A 55 5.88 -10.65 0.24
C ASP A 55 7.18 -11.12 0.91
N ALA A 56 8.32 -10.53 0.55
CA ALA A 56 9.62 -10.88 1.15
C ALA A 56 9.65 -10.57 2.66
N ILE A 57 9.05 -9.45 3.09
CA ILE A 57 8.93 -9.09 4.51
C ILE A 57 8.09 -10.14 5.26
N LEU A 58 6.88 -10.44 4.79
CA LEU A 58 6.00 -11.39 5.48
C LEU A 58 6.56 -12.82 5.48
N ALA A 59 7.22 -13.24 4.40
CA ALA A 59 7.90 -14.53 4.32
C ALA A 59 9.13 -14.61 5.24
N GLY A 60 9.66 -13.48 5.73
CA GLY A 60 10.90 -13.42 6.50
C GLY A 60 12.15 -13.64 5.64
N GLU A 61 12.06 -13.26 4.36
CA GLU A 61 13.13 -13.38 3.36
C GLU A 61 13.94 -12.10 3.22
N LEU A 62 13.45 -10.97 3.73
CA LEU A 62 14.18 -9.71 3.75
C LEU A 62 15.22 -9.71 4.90
N PRO A 63 16.52 -9.60 4.61
CA PRO A 63 17.55 -9.44 5.64
C PRO A 63 17.34 -8.17 6.46
N GLU A 64 17.68 -8.19 7.75
CA GLU A 64 17.50 -7.04 8.64
C GLU A 64 18.28 -5.82 8.12
N GLU A 65 19.50 -6.04 7.63
CA GLU A 65 20.37 -5.02 7.04
C GLU A 65 19.77 -4.33 5.80
N ASP A 66 18.88 -5.02 5.07
CA ASP A 66 18.24 -4.51 3.85
C ASP A 66 16.94 -3.75 4.15
N THR A 67 16.47 -3.75 5.41
CA THR A 67 15.20 -3.11 5.81
C THR A 67 15.18 -1.63 5.46
N GLY A 68 16.27 -0.89 5.71
CA GLY A 68 16.34 0.53 5.40
C GLY A 68 16.23 0.85 3.92
N GLY A 69 16.88 0.03 3.08
CA GLY A 69 16.80 0.11 1.61
C GLY A 69 15.40 -0.25 1.08
N ALA A 70 14.77 -1.29 1.65
CA ALA A 70 13.42 -1.66 1.30
C ALA A 70 12.41 -0.55 1.64
N LEU A 71 12.51 0.06 2.82
CA LEU A 71 11.68 1.21 3.21
C LEU A 71 11.88 2.39 2.26
N TRP A 72 13.10 2.65 1.80
CA TRP A 72 13.35 3.67 0.78
C TRP A 72 12.70 3.32 -0.57
N ALA A 73 12.73 2.05 -0.99
CA ALA A 73 12.03 1.62 -2.20
C ALA A 73 10.50 1.79 -2.07
N PHE A 74 9.90 1.53 -0.90
CA PHE A 74 8.50 1.85 -0.62
C PHE A 74 8.22 3.35 -0.69
N HIS A 75 9.12 4.21 -0.19
CA HIS A 75 8.99 5.66 -0.29
C HIS A 75 8.95 6.13 -1.75
N LEU A 76 9.89 5.65 -2.57
CA LEU A 76 9.92 5.95 -4.01
C LEU A 76 8.65 5.47 -4.70
N SER A 77 8.25 4.22 -4.44
CA SER A 77 7.03 3.62 -4.99
C SER A 77 5.79 4.44 -4.67
N GLY A 78 5.62 4.81 -3.40
CA GLY A 78 4.54 5.67 -2.95
C GLY A 78 4.58 7.03 -3.64
N TYR A 79 5.67 7.78 -3.46
CA TYR A 79 5.80 9.15 -3.97
C TYR A 79 5.53 9.25 -5.48
N TYR A 80 6.19 8.43 -6.29
CA TYR A 80 6.00 8.49 -7.73
C TYR A 80 4.65 7.91 -8.17
N GLY A 81 4.07 6.94 -7.44
CA GLY A 81 2.70 6.47 -7.69
C GLY A 81 1.66 7.59 -7.47
N GLY A 82 1.83 8.39 -6.42
CA GLY A 82 1.01 9.56 -6.15
C GLY A 82 1.16 10.65 -7.20
N ARG A 83 2.41 10.96 -7.60
CA ARG A 83 2.72 11.92 -8.67
C ARG A 83 2.09 11.50 -10.00
N TRP A 84 2.22 10.22 -10.37
CA TRP A 84 1.60 9.67 -11.55
C TRP A 84 0.08 9.85 -11.53
N LEU A 85 -0.61 9.46 -10.45
CA LEU A 85 -2.07 9.62 -10.39
C LEU A 85 -2.49 11.09 -10.48
N ARG A 86 -1.75 11.98 -9.82
CA ARG A 86 -2.01 13.44 -9.90
C ARG A 86 -1.95 13.93 -11.35
N ASP A 87 -0.95 13.50 -12.11
CA ASP A 87 -0.79 13.87 -13.51
C ASP A 87 -1.94 13.37 -14.38
N GLU A 88 -2.36 12.11 -14.21
CA GLU A 88 -3.51 11.54 -14.93
C GLU A 88 -4.80 12.32 -14.63
N ILE A 89 -5.04 12.66 -13.35
CA ILE A 89 -6.16 13.49 -12.94
C ILE A 89 -6.06 14.90 -13.55
N SER A 90 -4.86 15.49 -13.57
CA SER A 90 -4.66 16.83 -14.10
C SER A 90 -4.82 16.88 -15.62
N ALA A 91 -4.42 15.82 -16.33
CA ALA A 91 -4.58 15.67 -17.77
C ALA A 91 -6.05 15.45 -18.15
N ALA A 92 -6.74 14.55 -17.43
CA ALA A 92 -8.15 14.26 -17.66
C ALA A 92 -9.04 15.44 -17.25
N GLN A 93 -8.72 16.09 -16.13
CA GLN A 93 -9.53 17.15 -15.51
C GLN A 93 -8.68 18.30 -14.96
N PRO A 94 -8.22 19.21 -15.85
CA PRO A 94 -7.36 20.34 -15.48
C PRO A 94 -7.99 21.31 -14.46
N ASP A 95 -9.32 21.30 -14.34
CA ASP A 95 -10.07 22.19 -13.45
C ASP A 95 -10.39 21.56 -12.08
N SER A 96 -10.00 20.30 -11.85
CA SER A 96 -10.22 19.59 -10.59
C SER A 96 -9.48 20.26 -9.43
N MET A 97 -9.95 20.02 -8.19
CA MET A 97 -9.24 20.52 -6.99
C MET A 97 -7.82 19.96 -6.93
N MET A 98 -7.62 18.67 -7.23
CA MET A 98 -6.29 18.07 -7.24
C MET A 98 -5.35 18.73 -8.24
N ALA A 99 -5.81 19.07 -9.45
CA ALA A 99 -4.96 19.77 -10.42
C ALA A 99 -4.51 21.16 -9.94
N ARG A 100 -5.35 21.84 -9.14
CA ARG A 100 -5.15 23.26 -8.75
C ARG A 100 -4.49 23.45 -7.39
N TYR A 101 -4.61 22.49 -6.50
CA TYR A 101 -4.08 22.56 -5.16
C TYR A 101 -2.78 21.77 -5.06
N SER A 102 -1.77 22.39 -4.47
CA SER A 102 -0.45 21.79 -4.26
C SER A 102 0.01 22.04 -2.83
N ILE A 103 0.57 21.01 -2.20
CA ILE A 103 1.26 21.12 -0.91
C ILE A 103 2.71 20.72 -1.15
N GLU A 104 3.62 21.65 -0.88
CA GLU A 104 5.05 21.36 -0.96
C GLU A 104 5.45 20.36 0.14
N PRO A 105 6.19 19.29 -0.22
CA PRO A 105 6.74 18.35 0.74
C PRO A 105 7.70 19.06 1.73
N THR A 106 7.64 18.69 3.01
CA THR A 106 8.47 19.32 4.05
C THR A 106 9.27 18.29 4.85
N GLU A 107 10.46 18.68 5.31
CA GLU A 107 11.30 17.88 6.19
C GLU A 107 10.54 17.44 7.45
N GLN A 108 9.72 18.33 8.00
CA GLN A 108 8.89 18.02 9.16
C GLN A 108 7.86 16.92 8.87
N GLY A 109 7.23 16.94 7.69
CA GLY A 109 6.31 15.89 7.27
C GLY A 109 7.00 14.55 7.12
N PHE A 110 8.18 14.54 6.49
CA PHE A 110 8.99 13.33 6.36
C PHE A 110 9.48 12.80 7.71
N ALA A 111 9.94 13.67 8.61
CA ALA A 111 10.35 13.29 9.97
C ALA A 111 9.20 12.66 10.79
N ARG A 112 7.94 13.07 10.57
CA ARG A 112 6.78 12.41 11.19
C ARG A 112 6.58 10.98 10.69
N THR A 113 6.81 10.75 9.40
CA THR A 113 6.78 9.41 8.79
C THR A 113 7.89 8.54 9.39
N VAL A 114 9.14 9.05 9.41
CA VAL A 114 10.29 8.36 10.02
C VAL A 114 10.00 7.99 11.48
N ALA A 115 9.48 8.92 12.28
CA ALA A 115 9.15 8.65 13.68
C ALA A 115 8.06 7.58 13.86
N SER A 116 7.18 7.40 12.86
CA SER A 116 6.15 6.36 12.85
C SER A 116 6.74 4.99 12.51
N VAL A 117 7.56 4.94 11.48
CA VAL A 117 8.35 3.76 11.09
C VAL A 117 9.23 3.27 12.23
N GLU A 118 9.93 4.18 12.92
CA GLU A 118 10.76 3.84 14.09
C GLU A 118 9.97 3.12 15.19
N ARG A 119 8.68 3.47 15.40
CA ARG A 119 7.84 2.76 16.38
C ARG A 119 7.57 1.32 15.94
N GLY A 120 7.29 1.10 14.65
CA GLY A 120 7.11 -0.26 14.10
C GLY A 120 8.38 -1.09 14.23
N LEU A 121 9.53 -0.54 13.81
CA LEU A 121 10.82 -1.24 13.92
C LEU A 121 11.23 -1.49 15.38
N ALA A 122 10.96 -0.55 16.28
CA ALA A 122 11.20 -0.74 17.72
C ALA A 122 10.32 -1.85 18.32
N ALA A 123 9.07 -1.99 17.86
CA ALA A 123 8.22 -3.11 18.25
C ALA A 123 8.75 -4.44 17.70
N ALA A 124 9.18 -4.47 16.42
CA ALA A 124 9.77 -5.64 15.79
C ALA A 124 11.03 -6.14 16.53
N ALA A 125 11.88 -5.22 17.01
CA ALA A 125 13.08 -5.54 17.80
C ALA A 125 12.80 -5.71 19.31
N GLY A 126 11.56 -5.49 19.75
CA GLY A 126 11.17 -5.43 21.15
C GLY A 126 10.87 -6.78 21.80
N SER A 127 10.32 -6.75 23.02
CA SER A 127 9.83 -7.95 23.70
C SER A 127 8.64 -8.58 22.97
N ASP A 128 8.36 -9.85 23.26
CA ASP A 128 7.16 -10.54 22.75
C ASP A 128 5.87 -9.79 23.09
N GLU A 129 5.77 -9.22 24.29
CA GLU A 129 4.64 -8.37 24.70
C GLU A 129 4.52 -7.11 23.83
N ALA A 130 5.64 -6.47 23.49
CA ALA A 130 5.64 -5.29 22.61
C ALA A 130 5.17 -5.66 21.19
N VAL A 131 5.58 -6.83 20.68
CA VAL A 131 5.14 -7.33 19.36
C VAL A 131 3.64 -7.61 19.33
N LEU A 132 3.12 -8.32 20.33
CA LEU A 132 1.70 -8.66 20.40
C LEU A 132 0.85 -7.38 20.56
N SER A 133 1.26 -6.48 21.45
CA SER A 133 0.58 -5.19 21.64
C SER A 133 0.63 -4.32 20.37
N HIS A 134 1.75 -4.30 19.66
CA HIS A 134 1.87 -3.56 18.43
C HIS A 134 1.03 -4.18 17.30
N SER A 135 0.91 -5.50 17.23
CA SER A 135 0.08 -6.18 16.23
C SER A 135 -1.41 -5.87 16.44
N GLU A 136 -1.86 -5.82 17.70
CA GLU A 136 -3.23 -5.37 18.02
C GLU A 136 -3.44 -3.89 17.69
N TYR A 137 -2.47 -3.04 18.01
CA TYR A 137 -2.49 -1.63 17.62
C TYR A 137 -2.56 -1.44 16.10
N LEU A 138 -1.74 -2.15 15.32
CA LEU A 138 -1.77 -2.10 13.85
C LEU A 138 -3.12 -2.56 13.30
N LEU A 139 -3.68 -3.64 13.86
CA LEU A 139 -4.94 -4.19 13.37
C LEU A 139 -6.10 -3.22 13.55
N PHE A 140 -6.18 -2.51 14.69
CA PHE A 140 -7.38 -1.75 15.07
C PHE A 140 -7.22 -0.23 15.20
N GLU A 141 -6.03 0.28 15.51
CA GLU A 141 -5.87 1.65 16.02
C GLU A 141 -4.84 2.50 15.28
N ALA A 142 -3.90 1.89 14.56
CA ALA A 142 -2.81 2.62 13.93
C ALA A 142 -3.33 3.67 12.94
N PRO A 143 -2.93 4.95 13.07
CA PRO A 143 -3.34 5.95 12.13
C PRO A 143 -2.75 5.61 10.75
N VAL A 144 -3.56 5.75 9.72
CA VAL A 144 -3.13 5.45 8.36
C VAL A 144 -2.18 6.53 7.82
N LEU A 145 -2.18 7.75 8.39
CA LEU A 145 -1.21 8.81 8.09
C LEU A 145 -0.72 9.53 9.34
N ALA A 146 0.58 9.83 9.40
CA ALA A 146 1.19 10.56 10.50
C ALA A 146 0.86 12.08 10.45
N GLY A 147 -0.20 12.51 11.14
CA GLY A 147 -0.47 13.93 11.40
C GLY A 147 -1.87 14.23 11.95
N GLU A 148 -1.95 15.06 13.00
CA GLU A 148 -3.21 15.42 13.69
C GLU A 148 -4.10 16.43 12.90
N ASP A 149 -3.56 17.11 11.89
CA ASP A 149 -4.19 18.26 11.21
C ASP A 149 -4.39 18.04 9.69
N SER A 150 -4.80 16.84 9.27
CA SER A 150 -4.93 16.52 7.85
C SER A 150 -6.38 16.60 7.35
N LEU A 151 -6.59 17.19 6.16
CA LEU A 151 -7.79 17.00 5.33
C LEU A 151 -8.07 15.51 5.04
N LEU A 152 -7.09 14.63 5.30
CA LEU A 152 -7.12 13.19 5.14
C LEU A 152 -7.49 12.44 6.44
N SER A 153 -7.90 13.14 7.50
CA SER A 153 -8.46 12.51 8.74
C SER A 153 -9.73 11.70 8.51
N ILE A 154 -10.27 11.74 7.29
CA ILE A 154 -11.35 10.86 6.83
C ILE A 154 -10.91 9.42 6.61
N ILE A 155 -9.60 9.15 6.52
CA ILE A 155 -9.08 7.80 6.31
C ILE A 155 -9.14 7.04 7.64
N PRO A 156 -9.84 5.90 7.70
CA PRO A 156 -10.02 5.16 8.94
C PRO A 156 -8.72 4.58 9.51
N SER A 157 -8.60 4.51 10.83
CA SER A 157 -7.45 3.91 11.52
C SER A 157 -7.49 2.37 11.53
N GLY A 158 -6.31 1.76 11.61
CA GLY A 158 -6.09 0.31 11.70
C GLY A 158 -6.22 -0.41 10.36
N LEU A 159 -5.55 -1.55 10.24
CA LEU A 159 -5.60 -2.40 9.03
C LEU A 159 -7.03 -2.82 8.70
N VAL A 160 -7.89 -3.06 9.69
CA VAL A 160 -9.28 -3.47 9.48
C VAL A 160 -10.09 -2.41 8.74
N SER A 161 -10.07 -1.18 9.23
CA SER A 161 -10.85 -0.12 8.58
C SER A 161 -10.16 0.38 7.31
N ASN A 162 -8.83 0.29 7.21
CA ASN A 162 -8.10 0.50 5.96
C ASN A 162 -8.49 -0.53 4.89
N PHE A 163 -8.65 -1.81 5.26
CA PHE A 163 -9.15 -2.86 4.36
C PHE A 163 -10.57 -2.54 3.89
N GLY A 164 -11.48 -2.24 4.82
CA GLY A 164 -12.86 -1.87 4.47
C GLY A 164 -12.94 -0.65 3.55
N TYR A 165 -12.12 0.37 3.81
CA TYR A 165 -11.99 1.54 2.94
C TYR A 165 -11.53 1.16 1.53
N ASN A 166 -10.43 0.40 1.39
CA ASN A 166 -9.93 0.02 0.05
C ASN A 166 -10.84 -0.97 -0.66
N GLN A 167 -11.50 -1.88 0.06
CA GLN A 167 -12.55 -2.74 -0.47
C GLN A 167 -13.67 -1.90 -1.07
N GLY A 168 -14.17 -0.91 -0.32
CA GLY A 168 -15.22 -0.01 -0.79
C GLY A 168 -14.80 0.79 -2.01
N TYR A 169 -13.59 1.36 -1.98
CA TYR A 169 -13.01 2.11 -3.09
C TYR A 169 -12.88 1.25 -4.35
N TYR A 170 -12.24 0.09 -4.25
CA TYR A 170 -11.94 -0.76 -5.40
C TYR A 170 -13.19 -1.35 -6.06
N LEU A 171 -14.16 -1.82 -5.26
CA LEU A 171 -15.44 -2.29 -5.78
C LEU A 171 -16.23 -1.18 -6.50
N GLU A 172 -16.12 0.06 -6.03
CA GLU A 172 -16.79 1.20 -6.65
C GLU A 172 -16.15 1.56 -8.01
N ILE A 173 -14.82 1.52 -8.11
CA ILE A 173 -14.07 1.76 -9.36
C ILE A 173 -14.45 0.74 -10.44
N LEU A 174 -14.57 -0.53 -10.06
CA LEU A 174 -14.95 -1.61 -10.97
C LEU A 174 -16.41 -1.52 -11.42
N ALA A 175 -17.30 -1.12 -10.52
CA ALA A 175 -18.72 -0.98 -10.82
C ALA A 175 -19.02 0.26 -11.69
N HIS A 176 -18.19 1.30 -11.58
CA HIS A 176 -18.39 2.58 -12.25
C HIS A 176 -17.10 3.03 -12.98
N PRO A 177 -16.69 2.31 -14.05
CA PRO A 177 -15.55 2.73 -14.86
C PRO A 177 -15.80 4.12 -15.50
N PRO A 178 -14.75 4.93 -15.74
CA PRO A 178 -14.88 6.18 -16.48
C PRO A 178 -15.52 5.99 -17.86
N ALA A 179 -16.14 7.03 -18.42
CA ALA A 179 -16.76 6.92 -19.73
C ALA A 179 -15.73 6.58 -20.83
N GLY A 180 -15.98 5.50 -21.58
CA GLY A 180 -15.17 5.12 -22.73
C GLY A 180 -14.03 4.13 -22.44
N VAL A 181 -13.87 3.70 -21.19
CA VAL A 181 -12.99 2.57 -20.83
C VAL A 181 -13.81 1.35 -20.42
N ALA A 182 -13.24 0.16 -20.59
CA ALA A 182 -13.86 -1.10 -20.19
C ALA A 182 -13.30 -1.59 -18.86
N GLY A 183 -14.16 -2.15 -18.01
CA GLY A 183 -13.77 -2.90 -16.82
C GLY A 183 -13.06 -4.21 -17.22
N PRO A 184 -11.77 -4.40 -16.89
CA PRO A 184 -11.04 -5.60 -17.30
C PRO A 184 -11.36 -6.79 -16.39
N GLU A 185 -11.65 -7.95 -16.98
CA GLU A 185 -12.02 -9.16 -16.22
C GLU A 185 -10.90 -9.66 -15.28
N GLN A 186 -9.62 -9.42 -15.63
CA GLN A 186 -8.48 -9.83 -14.79
C GLN A 186 -8.44 -9.11 -13.42
N TYR A 187 -9.16 -8.01 -13.28
CA TYR A 187 -9.28 -7.25 -12.03
C TYR A 187 -10.56 -7.57 -11.26
N ALA A 188 -11.31 -8.60 -11.67
CA ALA A 188 -12.48 -9.04 -10.93
C ALA A 188 -12.07 -9.48 -9.51
N VAL A 189 -12.84 -9.00 -8.52
CA VAL A 189 -12.67 -9.36 -7.12
C VAL A 189 -14.03 -9.62 -6.49
N THR A 190 -14.09 -10.57 -5.56
CA THR A 190 -15.26 -10.79 -4.71
C THR A 190 -14.85 -10.75 -3.26
N CYS A 191 -15.49 -9.90 -2.45
CA CYS A 191 -15.13 -9.75 -1.04
C CYS A 191 -16.28 -10.16 -0.13
N ASN A 192 -16.06 -11.19 0.69
CA ASN A 192 -17.07 -11.81 1.54
C ASN A 192 -16.50 -12.19 2.91
N GLY A 193 -16.76 -11.36 3.91
CA GLY A 193 -16.39 -11.66 5.30
C GLY A 193 -15.20 -10.85 5.81
N PRO A 194 -14.67 -11.23 6.99
CA PRO A 194 -13.63 -10.46 7.68
C PRO A 194 -12.30 -10.58 6.95
N LEU A 195 -11.78 -9.44 6.45
CA LEU A 195 -10.52 -9.37 5.72
C LEU A 195 -10.46 -10.37 4.55
N SER A 196 -11.57 -10.56 3.84
CA SER A 196 -11.70 -11.53 2.76
C SER A 196 -12.04 -10.85 1.45
N CYS A 197 -11.10 -10.91 0.51
CA CYS A 197 -11.31 -10.70 -0.92
C CYS A 197 -10.62 -11.84 -1.69
N GLU A 198 -11.34 -12.38 -2.66
CA GLU A 198 -10.86 -13.34 -3.64
C GLU A 198 -10.60 -12.63 -4.96
N TYR A 199 -9.35 -12.68 -5.44
CA TYR A 199 -8.89 -12.01 -6.64
C TYR A 199 -8.82 -12.99 -7.81
N GLN A 200 -9.14 -12.52 -9.01
CA GLN A 200 -8.99 -13.32 -10.22
C GLN A 200 -7.51 -13.66 -10.53
N GLU A 201 -6.61 -12.72 -10.27
CA GLU A 201 -5.16 -12.87 -10.42
C GLU A 201 -4.45 -12.29 -9.18
N PRO A 202 -4.34 -13.07 -8.08
CA PRO A 202 -3.63 -12.61 -6.88
C PRO A 202 -2.15 -12.41 -7.19
N LYS A 203 -1.58 -11.32 -6.66
CA LYS A 203 -0.18 -10.91 -6.84
C LYS A 203 0.67 -11.28 -5.64
N LEU A 204 0.11 -11.26 -4.44
CA LEU A 204 0.81 -11.64 -3.22
C LEU A 204 0.74 -13.15 -2.98
N ALA A 205 1.91 -13.79 -2.93
CA ALA A 205 2.02 -15.18 -2.50
C ALA A 205 1.62 -15.35 -1.02
N ALA A 206 1.65 -14.28 -0.22
CA ALA A 206 1.24 -14.30 1.18
C ALA A 206 -0.21 -14.77 1.39
N LEU A 207 -1.12 -14.43 0.47
CA LEU A 207 -2.54 -14.75 0.62
C LEU A 207 -2.80 -16.26 0.61
N ASP A 208 -2.03 -17.04 -0.13
CA ASP A 208 -2.20 -18.50 -0.21
C ASP A 208 -2.04 -19.18 1.15
N TRP A 209 -1.01 -18.79 1.92
CA TRP A 209 -0.77 -19.39 3.24
C TRP A 209 -1.51 -18.68 4.38
N LEU A 210 -2.06 -17.49 4.13
CA LEU A 210 -2.96 -16.79 5.05
C LEU A 210 -4.42 -17.18 4.89
N HIS A 211 -4.81 -17.84 3.79
CA HIS A 211 -6.18 -18.29 3.56
C HIS A 211 -6.79 -19.10 4.73
N PRO A 212 -6.08 -19.99 5.44
CA PRO A 212 -6.63 -20.66 6.62
C PRO A 212 -7.06 -19.70 7.75
N VAL A 213 -6.38 -18.56 7.89
CA VAL A 213 -6.73 -17.52 8.87
C VAL A 213 -8.03 -16.83 8.50
N GLU A 214 -8.21 -16.53 7.21
CA GLU A 214 -9.45 -15.98 6.68
C GLU A 214 -10.64 -16.91 6.95
N VAL A 215 -10.47 -18.21 6.69
CA VAL A 215 -11.48 -19.23 6.99
C VAL A 215 -11.80 -19.29 8.48
N ALA A 216 -10.80 -19.26 9.36
CA ALA A 216 -10.98 -19.31 10.81
C ALA A 216 -11.70 -18.06 11.36
N LEU A 217 -11.41 -16.87 10.80
CA LEU A 217 -12.13 -15.64 11.15
C LEU A 217 -13.61 -15.71 10.73
N ALA A 218 -13.91 -16.33 9.59
CA ALA A 218 -15.26 -16.44 9.07
C ALA A 218 -16.09 -17.55 9.72
N ASP A 219 -15.48 -18.69 10.04
CA ASP A 219 -16.19 -19.85 10.62
C ASP A 219 -16.49 -19.68 12.12
N GLY A 220 -15.67 -18.91 12.84
CA GLY A 220 -15.78 -18.69 14.27
C GLY A 220 -15.70 -19.97 15.11
N ALA A 221 -15.08 -21.03 14.60
CA ALA A 221 -14.99 -22.31 15.30
C ALA A 221 -13.96 -22.26 16.45
N ASP A 222 -12.87 -21.52 16.26
CA ASP A 222 -11.89 -21.20 17.30
C ASP A 222 -12.33 -19.93 18.06
N PRO A 223 -12.44 -19.97 19.41
CA PRO A 223 -12.87 -18.81 20.19
C PRO A 223 -12.02 -17.54 20.01
N ALA A 224 -10.71 -17.68 19.80
CA ALA A 224 -9.81 -16.53 19.62
C ALA A 224 -10.08 -15.84 18.28
N TYR A 225 -10.26 -16.63 17.21
CA TYR A 225 -10.64 -16.10 15.91
C TYR A 225 -12.09 -15.59 15.87
N ALA A 226 -13.02 -16.21 16.59
CA ALA A 226 -14.39 -15.73 16.71
C ALA A 226 -14.45 -14.34 17.35
N GLU A 227 -13.71 -14.10 18.44
CA GLU A 227 -13.62 -12.78 19.07
C GLU A 227 -13.03 -11.72 18.13
N LEU A 228 -12.00 -12.09 17.36
CA LEU A 228 -11.42 -11.20 16.35
C LEU A 228 -12.42 -10.90 15.23
N GLY A 229 -13.10 -11.92 14.69
CA GLY A 229 -14.12 -11.75 13.65
C GLY A 229 -15.24 -10.80 14.07
N ASP A 230 -15.74 -10.96 15.30
CA ASP A 230 -16.77 -10.09 15.90
C ASP A 230 -16.31 -8.63 16.05
N ARG A 231 -15.01 -8.39 16.27
CA ARG A 231 -14.41 -7.05 16.33
C ARG A 231 -14.12 -6.47 14.95
N ILE A 232 -13.65 -7.30 14.01
CA ILE A 232 -13.21 -6.89 12.67
C ILE A 232 -14.40 -6.43 11.83
N MET A 233 -15.47 -7.23 11.77
CA MET A 233 -16.56 -7.00 10.81
C MET A 233 -17.21 -5.61 10.94
N PRO A 234 -17.62 -5.14 12.15
CA PRO A 234 -18.25 -3.82 12.26
C PRO A 234 -17.34 -2.66 11.84
N LEU A 235 -16.03 -2.76 12.11
CA LEU A 235 -15.05 -1.73 11.76
C LEU A 235 -14.76 -1.70 10.26
N GLN A 236 -14.69 -2.87 9.63
CA GLN A 236 -14.54 -3.02 8.18
C GLN A 236 -15.77 -2.46 7.45
N GLU A 237 -16.98 -2.91 7.83
CA GLU A 237 -18.23 -2.48 7.22
C GLU A 237 -18.47 -0.97 7.34
N ALA A 238 -18.10 -0.37 8.48
CA ALA A 238 -18.22 1.07 8.70
C ALA A 238 -17.31 1.88 7.76
N ALA A 239 -16.18 1.31 7.31
CA ALA A 239 -15.22 1.97 6.44
C ALA A 239 -15.56 1.87 4.94
N VAL A 240 -16.29 0.83 4.52
CA VAL A 240 -16.67 0.61 3.11
C VAL A 240 -17.33 1.84 2.46
N PRO A 241 -18.33 2.51 3.07
CA PRO A 241 -18.94 3.69 2.46
C PRO A 241 -17.97 4.86 2.27
N LEU A 242 -16.95 4.99 3.12
CA LEU A 242 -15.94 6.05 3.01
C LEU A 242 -15.06 5.84 1.78
N GLY A 243 -14.65 4.59 1.55
CA GLY A 243 -13.91 4.21 0.34
C GLY A 243 -14.69 4.46 -0.94
N ARG A 244 -15.96 4.06 -0.97
CA ARG A 244 -16.85 4.32 -2.13
C ARG A 244 -16.93 5.81 -2.44
N ALA A 245 -17.10 6.65 -1.41
CA ALA A 245 -17.25 8.09 -1.58
C ALA A 245 -16.01 8.74 -2.24
N VAL A 246 -14.81 8.18 -2.09
CA VAL A 246 -13.61 8.71 -2.73
C VAL A 246 -13.72 8.63 -4.25
N TRP A 247 -14.20 7.51 -4.80
CA TRP A 247 -14.43 7.40 -6.23
C TRP A 247 -15.65 8.19 -6.70
N SER A 248 -16.80 8.06 -6.01
CA SER A 248 -18.05 8.63 -6.49
C SER A 248 -18.18 10.15 -6.28
N ILE A 249 -17.37 10.75 -5.37
CA ILE A 249 -17.47 12.16 -4.99
C ILE A 249 -16.10 12.86 -5.03
N GLY A 250 -15.05 12.19 -4.58
CA GLY A 250 -13.74 12.80 -4.32
C GLY A 250 -12.81 12.90 -5.53
N LEU A 251 -12.75 11.86 -6.35
CA LEU A 251 -11.87 11.76 -7.51
C LEU A 251 -12.62 12.07 -8.78
N SER A 252 -12.14 13.07 -9.51
CA SER A 252 -12.65 13.38 -10.83
C SER A 252 -11.82 12.62 -11.88
N VAL A 253 -12.35 11.47 -12.31
CA VAL A 253 -11.66 10.46 -13.16
C VAL A 253 -12.22 10.36 -14.59
N GLU A 254 -13.30 11.08 -14.89
CA GLU A 254 -13.77 11.22 -16.27
C GLU A 254 -12.67 11.76 -17.17
N GLY A 255 -12.44 11.12 -18.32
CA GLY A 255 -11.37 11.44 -19.26
C GLY A 255 -10.12 10.56 -19.14
N PHE A 256 -10.08 9.62 -18.19
CA PHE A 256 -9.00 8.62 -18.11
C PHE A 256 -8.93 7.77 -19.40
N THR A 257 -7.70 7.43 -19.78
CA THR A 257 -7.46 6.43 -20.84
C THR A 257 -7.62 5.02 -20.29
N GLN A 258 -7.75 4.02 -21.16
CA GLN A 258 -7.76 2.61 -20.74
C GLN A 258 -6.47 2.25 -19.98
N GLU A 259 -5.31 2.72 -20.45
CA GLU A 259 -4.03 2.46 -19.79
C GLU A 259 -3.97 3.04 -18.37
N ALA A 260 -4.41 4.30 -18.21
CA ALA A 260 -4.45 4.94 -16.90
C ALA A 260 -5.41 4.23 -15.93
N TYR A 261 -6.57 3.81 -16.44
CA TYR A 261 -7.55 3.05 -15.67
C TYR A 261 -7.03 1.66 -15.27
N ASP A 262 -6.44 0.91 -16.19
CA ASP A 262 -5.85 -0.40 -15.91
C ASP A 262 -4.72 -0.32 -14.89
N ARG A 263 -3.89 0.72 -14.96
CA ARG A 263 -2.80 0.96 -14.00
C ARG A 263 -3.32 1.37 -12.62
N LEU A 264 -4.39 2.16 -12.57
CA LEU A 264 -5.05 2.49 -11.30
C LEU A 264 -5.64 1.24 -10.65
N LEU A 265 -6.27 0.37 -11.43
CA LEU A 265 -6.79 -0.90 -10.93
C LEU A 265 -5.68 -1.82 -10.43
N ASP A 266 -4.55 -1.89 -11.14
CA ASP A 266 -3.38 -2.68 -10.73
C ASP A 266 -2.89 -2.22 -9.35
N ILE A 267 -2.57 -0.93 -9.19
CA ILE A 267 -2.09 -0.35 -7.92
C ILE A 267 -3.12 -0.54 -6.79
N SER A 268 -4.40 -0.25 -7.06
CA SER A 268 -5.46 -0.34 -6.05
C SER A 268 -5.68 -1.77 -5.59
N SER A 269 -5.59 -2.74 -6.50
CA SER A 269 -5.71 -4.16 -6.16
C SER A 269 -4.51 -4.65 -5.36
N SER A 270 -3.27 -4.31 -5.77
CA SER A 270 -2.06 -4.66 -5.03
C SER A 270 -2.10 -4.14 -3.59
N TYR A 271 -2.50 -2.88 -3.39
CA TYR A 271 -2.58 -2.32 -2.05
C TYR A 271 -3.71 -2.95 -1.21
N LEU A 272 -4.83 -3.32 -1.83
CA LEU A 272 -5.90 -4.06 -1.13
C LEU A 272 -5.41 -5.45 -0.68
N GLU A 273 -4.65 -6.15 -1.55
CA GLU A 273 -3.98 -7.41 -1.21
C GLU A 273 -2.99 -7.23 -0.04
N ASP A 274 -2.17 -6.16 -0.04
CA ASP A 274 -1.19 -5.88 1.03
C ASP A 274 -1.89 -5.68 2.38
N VAL A 275 -2.96 -4.86 2.40
CA VAL A 275 -3.74 -4.61 3.61
C VAL A 275 -4.45 -5.87 4.10
N GLN A 276 -4.98 -6.69 3.18
CA GLN A 276 -5.57 -8.00 3.51
C GLN A 276 -4.53 -8.91 4.17
N ALA A 277 -3.37 -9.08 3.53
CA ALA A 277 -2.31 -9.95 4.02
C ALA A 277 -1.77 -9.48 5.37
N ALA A 278 -1.51 -8.19 5.56
CA ALA A 278 -1.11 -7.64 6.87
C ALA A 278 -2.20 -7.85 7.93
N GLY A 279 -3.47 -7.62 7.60
CA GLY A 279 -4.59 -7.81 8.53
C GLY A 279 -4.76 -9.27 8.96
N LEU A 280 -4.70 -10.21 8.01
CA LEU A 280 -4.77 -11.64 8.29
C LEU A 280 -3.55 -12.10 9.11
N ALA A 281 -2.35 -11.64 8.75
CA ALA A 281 -1.14 -11.96 9.51
C ALA A 281 -1.22 -11.42 10.96
N ALA A 282 -1.64 -10.16 11.16
CA ALA A 282 -1.83 -9.59 12.48
C ALA A 282 -2.90 -10.34 13.29
N SER A 283 -3.99 -10.78 12.64
CA SER A 283 -5.04 -11.59 13.28
C SER A 283 -4.48 -12.93 13.78
N ARG A 284 -3.64 -13.59 12.98
CA ARG A 284 -2.94 -14.81 13.39
C ARG A 284 -1.98 -14.57 14.54
N VAL A 285 -1.22 -13.47 14.52
CA VAL A 285 -0.32 -13.11 15.62
C VAL A 285 -1.10 -12.97 16.92
N ILE A 286 -2.27 -12.35 16.91
CA ILE A 286 -3.09 -12.15 18.10
C ILE A 286 -3.75 -13.46 18.56
N ALA A 287 -4.34 -14.22 17.64
CA ALA A 287 -5.04 -15.46 17.99
C ALA A 287 -4.10 -16.58 18.44
N GLU A 288 -2.94 -16.72 17.78
CA GLU A 288 -2.00 -17.82 18.00
C GLU A 288 -0.78 -17.42 18.86
N HIS A 289 -0.64 -16.14 19.21
CA HIS A 289 0.57 -15.58 19.81
C HIS A 289 1.85 -15.86 18.99
N ASP A 290 1.75 -15.81 17.65
CA ASP A 290 2.88 -16.01 16.73
C ASP A 290 3.78 -14.76 16.71
N VAL A 291 4.68 -14.66 17.71
CA VAL A 291 5.56 -13.50 17.87
C VAL A 291 6.50 -13.33 16.68
N GLU A 292 6.98 -14.41 16.08
CA GLU A 292 7.91 -14.34 14.95
C GLU A 292 7.24 -13.72 13.73
N LEU A 293 6.00 -14.14 13.43
CA LEU A 293 5.18 -13.46 12.43
C LEU A 293 4.88 -12.01 12.83
N GLY A 294 4.66 -11.74 14.12
CA GLY A 294 4.38 -10.40 14.63
C GLY A 294 5.52 -9.40 14.38
N ARG A 295 6.78 -9.85 14.44
CA ARG A 295 7.94 -9.02 14.10
C ARG A 295 7.91 -8.61 12.63
N ARG A 296 7.53 -9.54 11.74
CA ARG A 296 7.40 -9.29 10.31
C ARG A 296 6.21 -8.38 9.99
N VAL A 297 5.08 -8.57 10.69
CA VAL A 297 3.91 -7.68 10.61
C VAL A 297 4.26 -6.26 11.02
N ALA A 298 5.10 -6.07 12.05
CA ALA A 298 5.56 -4.75 12.46
C ALA A 298 6.42 -4.06 11.38
N VAL A 299 7.29 -4.82 10.70
CA VAL A 299 8.07 -4.31 9.55
C VAL A 299 7.16 -4.02 8.35
N ALA A 300 6.21 -4.90 8.05
CA ALA A 300 5.25 -4.73 6.96
C ALA A 300 4.36 -3.49 7.18
N GLY A 301 3.88 -3.29 8.41
CA GLY A 301 3.13 -2.09 8.79
C GLY A 301 3.95 -0.80 8.62
N ALA A 302 5.24 -0.85 8.97
CA ALA A 302 6.14 0.28 8.74
C ALA A 302 6.36 0.56 7.24
N ALA A 303 6.50 -0.48 6.42
CA ALA A 303 6.60 -0.35 4.97
C ALA A 303 5.33 0.27 4.34
N MET A 304 4.15 -0.17 4.78
CA MET A 304 2.87 0.41 4.34
C MET A 304 2.73 1.88 4.72
N ASP A 305 3.15 2.26 5.93
CA ASP A 305 3.12 3.66 6.40
C ASP A 305 4.04 4.55 5.55
N VAL A 306 5.24 4.07 5.21
CA VAL A 306 6.15 4.77 4.29
C VAL A 306 5.52 4.92 2.91
N TRP A 307 5.02 3.82 2.33
CA TRP A 307 4.42 3.84 1.00
C TRP A 307 3.26 4.82 0.93
N LEU A 308 2.35 4.75 1.91
CA LEU A 308 1.16 5.58 1.90
C LEU A 308 1.47 7.05 2.17
N SER A 309 2.39 7.34 3.10
CA SER A 309 2.89 8.69 3.33
C SER A 309 3.53 9.26 2.07
N GLY A 310 4.37 8.49 1.38
CA GLY A 310 4.93 8.84 0.08
C GLY A 310 3.84 9.11 -0.96
N TYR A 311 2.86 8.22 -1.08
CA TYR A 311 1.75 8.33 -2.02
C TYR A 311 0.95 9.62 -1.87
N PHE A 312 0.57 9.98 -0.65
CA PHE A 312 -0.15 11.24 -0.43
C PHE A 312 0.72 12.47 -0.65
N VAL A 313 2.01 12.41 -0.28
CA VAL A 313 2.96 13.48 -0.61
C VAL A 313 3.03 13.66 -2.13
N GLY A 314 3.16 12.59 -2.90
CA GLY A 314 3.19 12.64 -4.36
C GLY A 314 1.90 13.15 -5.00
N LEU A 315 0.75 12.72 -4.46
CA LEU A 315 -0.57 13.14 -4.96
C LEU A 315 -0.83 14.64 -4.75
N LEU A 316 -0.31 15.20 -3.65
CA LEU A 316 -0.50 16.60 -3.26
C LEU A 316 0.62 17.51 -3.77
N ASP A 317 1.77 16.98 -4.11
CA ASP A 317 2.89 17.75 -4.66
C ASP A 317 2.68 17.98 -6.16
N SER A 318 2.66 19.24 -6.60
CA SER A 318 2.61 19.57 -8.02
C SER A 318 3.94 19.36 -8.75
N GLY A 319 5.07 19.45 -8.03
CA GLY A 319 6.44 19.33 -8.54
C GLY A 319 6.79 20.21 -9.75
N ASP A 320 8.09 20.39 -10.01
CA ASP A 320 8.60 20.83 -11.31
C ASP A 320 9.57 19.74 -11.79
N GLY A 321 9.19 18.92 -12.78
CA GLY A 321 10.06 17.85 -13.30
C GLY A 321 9.32 16.60 -13.81
N PRO A 322 10.07 15.62 -14.36
CA PRO A 322 9.51 14.36 -14.83
C PRO A 322 8.90 13.56 -13.67
N THR A 323 7.72 12.98 -13.90
CA THR A 323 6.93 12.30 -12.88
C THR A 323 7.23 10.82 -12.75
N LEU A 324 8.06 10.27 -13.64
CA LEU A 324 8.59 8.92 -13.56
C LEU A 324 10.13 8.96 -13.71
N PRO A 325 10.85 8.05 -13.03
CA PRO A 325 12.26 7.85 -13.31
C PRO A 325 12.53 7.36 -14.73
N GLU A 326 13.70 7.71 -15.27
CA GLU A 326 14.22 7.10 -16.49
C GLU A 326 15.18 5.97 -16.11
N LEU A 327 14.98 4.78 -16.65
CA LEU A 327 15.97 3.70 -16.51
C LEU A 327 17.15 3.98 -17.44
N SER A 328 18.36 4.06 -16.90
CA SER A 328 19.57 4.23 -17.70
C SER A 328 20.01 2.90 -18.30
N GLU A 329 20.49 2.92 -19.55
CA GLU A 329 21.22 1.79 -20.12
C GLU A 329 22.51 1.59 -19.30
N GLY A 330 22.61 0.43 -18.63
CA GLY A 330 23.84 -0.02 -17.95
C GLY A 330 24.89 -0.55 -18.91
#